data_AF-A0A0L6WVI5-F1
#
_entry.id   AF-A0A0L6WVI5-F1
#
_cell.length_a   1.000
_cell.length_b   1.000
_cell.length_c   1.000
_cell.angle_alpha   90.00
_cell.angle_beta   90.00
_cell.angle_gamma   90.00
#
_symmetry.space_group_name_H-M   'P 1'
#
loop_
_entity.id
_entity.type
_entity.pdbx_description
1 polymer ?
#
loop_
_entity_poly.entity_id
_entity_poly.type
_entity_poly.pdbx_seq_one_letter_code
_entity_poly.pdbx_strand_id
1 'polypeptide(L)'
;MASDNSSTPRPLTFALPTPTPTYTTHAVPLSLLNTVLDAAFTKALSPESYPGGLPALLSAHRFADAVPLGAHWSHKYLLDIDGMAYSARFMAFLASDSVPIKATVYDEFWESWIEPWLHYIPLSSTYDEIYNIYAYFSGPPRAALEYLNASVPQGEGGDKYAAWRPRDGDRRLRRIARAGKQWKRSVGRPVDMEGVLPELALEWARICADDRDAMGFVL
;
A
#
# COMPACT_ATOMS: atom_id res chain seq x y z
N MET A 1 -1.10 13.72 5.92
CA MET A 1 0.20 13.17 5.48
C MET A 1 0.55 13.64 4.07
N ALA A 2 -0.14 13.20 3.00
CA ALA A 2 0.25 13.54 1.62
C ALA A 2 0.13 15.04 1.25
N SER A 3 -0.80 15.78 1.86
CA SER A 3 -0.95 17.24 1.65
C SER A 3 -0.19 18.09 2.67
N ASP A 4 0.54 17.45 3.61
CA ASP A 4 1.28 18.16 4.65
C ASP A 4 2.63 18.63 4.11
N ASN A 5 2.79 19.93 3.96
CA ASN A 5 4.02 20.56 3.47
C ASN A 5 4.89 21.12 4.61
N SER A 6 4.63 20.71 5.86
CA SER A 6 5.43 21.15 7.01
C SER A 6 6.85 20.60 6.98
N SER A 7 7.73 21.27 7.71
CA SER A 7 9.09 20.80 7.99
C SER A 7 9.14 19.78 9.14
N THR A 8 8.00 19.23 9.56
CA THR A 8 7.92 18.26 10.66
C THR A 8 8.86 17.08 10.38
N PRO A 9 9.86 16.83 11.24
CA PRO A 9 10.84 15.79 11.00
C PRO A 9 10.19 14.40 11.14
N ARG A 10 10.43 13.53 10.15
CA ARG A 10 10.04 12.11 10.18
C ARG A 10 11.28 11.22 10.04
N PRO A 11 11.34 10.09 10.77
CA PRO A 11 12.46 9.17 10.66
C PRO A 11 12.40 8.43 9.31
N LEU A 12 13.46 8.59 8.52
CA LEU A 12 13.69 7.87 7.26
C LEU A 12 14.89 6.96 7.44
N THR A 13 14.67 5.65 7.27
CA THR A 13 15.68 4.61 7.38
C THR A 13 15.96 4.01 6.00
N PHE A 14 17.23 3.97 5.60
CA PHE A 14 17.65 3.45 4.30
C PHE A 14 19.07 2.88 4.34
N ALA A 15 19.39 2.06 3.35
CA ALA A 15 20.71 1.44 3.21
C ALA A 15 21.72 2.44 2.61
N LEU A 16 22.92 2.47 3.17
CA LEU A 16 24.07 3.17 2.60
C LEU A 16 24.55 2.47 1.31
N PRO A 17 25.17 3.21 0.36
CA PRO A 17 25.66 2.69 -0.91
C PRO A 17 26.98 1.93 -0.73
N THR A 18 27.02 0.99 0.20
CA THR A 18 28.18 0.15 0.53
C THR A 18 27.98 -1.29 0.03
N PRO A 19 29.06 -2.06 -0.21
CA PRO A 19 28.95 -3.46 -0.66
C PRO A 19 28.11 -4.33 0.28
N THR A 20 28.24 -4.09 1.58
CA THR A 20 27.42 -4.70 2.62
C THR A 20 26.36 -3.67 3.06
N PRO A 21 25.06 -4.02 3.08
CA PRO A 21 24.01 -3.05 3.37
C PRO A 21 24.02 -2.69 4.87
N THR A 22 24.52 -1.49 5.18
CA THR A 22 24.39 -0.87 6.51
C THR A 22 23.24 0.13 6.46
N TYR A 23 22.31 0.06 7.41
CA TYR A 23 21.18 0.97 7.48
C TYR A 23 21.48 2.16 8.38
N THR A 24 21.00 3.34 7.98
CA THR A 24 21.06 4.58 8.77
C THR A 24 19.67 5.20 8.85
N THR A 25 19.40 5.93 9.92
CA THR A 25 18.15 6.65 10.13
C THR A 25 18.43 8.14 10.26
N HIS A 26 17.71 8.95 9.50
CA HIS A 26 17.80 10.40 9.54
C HIS A 26 16.43 11.03 9.71
N ALA A 27 16.37 12.15 10.44
CA ALA A 27 15.19 13.00 10.51
C ALA A 27 15.09 13.83 9.23
N VAL A 28 14.04 13.62 8.44
CA VAL A 28 13.81 14.33 7.18
C VAL A 28 12.47 15.06 7.24
N PRO A 29 12.41 16.33 6.80
CA PRO A 29 11.15 17.07 6.66
C PRO A 29 10.10 16.30 5.85
N LEU A 30 8.87 16.22 6.37
CA LEU A 30 7.77 15.50 5.73
C LEU A 30 7.47 15.98 4.30
N SER A 31 7.56 17.28 4.05
CA SER A 31 7.39 17.86 2.70
C SER A 31 8.31 17.26 1.64
N LEU A 32 9.54 16.90 2.01
CA LEU A 32 10.51 16.26 1.10
C LEU A 32 10.18 14.79 0.87
N LEU A 33 9.62 14.12 1.87
CA LEU A 33 9.16 12.73 1.76
C LEU A 33 7.91 12.60 0.89
N ASN A 34 7.01 13.59 0.92
CA ASN A 34 5.80 13.61 0.10
C ASN A 34 6.05 13.65 -1.42
N THR A 35 7.28 13.93 -1.85
CA THR A 35 7.66 13.95 -3.28
C THR A 35 7.47 12.62 -4.01
N VAL A 36 7.34 11.50 -3.29
CA VAL A 36 7.10 10.16 -3.87
C VAL A 36 5.66 9.69 -3.74
N LEU A 37 4.76 10.52 -3.21
CA LEU A 37 3.38 10.17 -2.87
C LEU A 37 2.41 10.98 -3.72
N ASP A 38 1.70 10.32 -4.64
CA ASP A 38 0.64 10.93 -5.45
C ASP A 38 -0.73 10.50 -4.92
N ALA A 39 -1.20 11.20 -3.89
CA ALA A 39 -2.53 10.99 -3.31
C ALA A 39 -3.31 12.30 -3.27
N ALA A 40 -4.59 12.24 -3.58
CA ALA A 40 -5.52 13.36 -3.55
C ALA A 40 -6.94 12.86 -3.33
N PHE A 41 -7.79 13.74 -2.81
CA PHE A 41 -9.23 13.54 -2.83
C PHE A 41 -9.77 13.81 -4.24
N THR A 42 -10.73 13.02 -4.67
CA THR A 42 -11.40 13.21 -5.98
C THR A 42 -12.74 13.94 -5.84
N LYS A 43 -13.28 13.99 -4.63
CA LYS A 43 -14.56 14.62 -4.32
C LYS A 43 -14.64 14.99 -2.85
N ALA A 44 -15.20 16.15 -2.56
CA ALA A 44 -15.58 16.53 -1.20
C ALA A 44 -16.94 15.92 -0.86
N LEU A 45 -16.99 15.08 0.16
CA LEU A 45 -18.25 14.55 0.70
C LEU A 45 -18.59 15.38 1.95
N SER A 46 -19.71 16.09 1.91
CA SER A 46 -20.18 16.99 2.98
C SER A 46 -19.20 18.10 3.39
N PRO A 47 -18.74 18.96 2.47
CA PRO A 47 -17.82 20.05 2.79
C PRO A 47 -18.37 21.04 3.82
N GLU A 48 -19.69 21.14 3.99
CA GLU A 48 -20.37 21.94 5.01
C GLU A 48 -20.07 21.48 6.44
N SER A 49 -19.69 20.21 6.64
CA SER A 49 -19.30 19.67 7.95
C SER A 49 -17.84 19.98 8.30
N TYR A 50 -17.03 20.41 7.33
CA TYR A 50 -15.63 20.76 7.59
C TYR A 50 -15.54 22.15 8.25
N PRO A 51 -14.75 22.34 9.32
CA PRO A 51 -14.56 23.66 9.91
C PRO A 51 -14.05 24.68 8.89
N GLY A 52 -14.83 25.74 8.64
CA GLY A 52 -14.54 26.73 7.58
C GLY A 52 -15.07 26.37 6.18
N GLY A 53 -15.86 25.30 6.07
CA GLY A 53 -16.56 24.89 4.85
C GLY A 53 -15.65 24.39 3.73
N LEU A 54 -16.20 24.37 2.51
CA LEU A 54 -15.48 23.94 1.31
C LEU A 54 -14.15 24.70 1.08
N PRO A 55 -14.06 26.04 1.24
CA PRO A 55 -12.80 26.75 1.01
C PRO A 55 -11.67 26.29 1.95
N ALA A 56 -11.98 26.06 3.22
CA ALA A 56 -11.00 25.56 4.18
C ALA A 56 -10.58 24.12 3.87
N LEU A 57 -11.52 23.27 3.45
CA LEU A 57 -11.25 21.89 3.04
C LEU A 57 -10.31 21.83 1.82
N LEU A 58 -10.60 22.62 0.78
CA LEU A 58 -9.80 22.70 -0.44
C LEU A 58 -8.41 23.33 -0.20
N SER A 59 -8.27 24.17 0.82
CA SER A 59 -6.99 24.74 1.24
C SER A 59 -6.13 23.74 2.01
N ALA A 60 -6.75 22.93 2.88
CA ALA A 60 -6.06 21.96 3.73
C ALA A 60 -5.66 20.66 3.02
N HIS A 61 -6.36 20.29 1.94
CA HIS A 61 -6.16 19.02 1.26
C HIS A 61 -6.00 19.18 -0.25
N ARG A 62 -5.21 18.28 -0.84
CA ARG A 62 -5.09 18.20 -2.30
C ARG A 62 -6.31 17.52 -2.90
N PHE A 63 -6.91 18.17 -3.89
CA PHE A 63 -7.95 17.61 -4.75
C PHE A 63 -7.42 17.44 -6.18
N ALA A 64 -7.84 16.38 -6.86
CA ALA A 64 -7.50 16.07 -8.24
C ALA A 64 -8.63 15.31 -8.93
N ASP A 65 -8.58 15.21 -10.25
CA ASP A 65 -9.56 14.43 -11.01
C ASP A 65 -9.46 12.94 -10.70
N ALA A 66 -10.59 12.24 -10.83
CA ALA A 66 -10.62 10.79 -10.67
C ALA A 66 -9.77 10.11 -11.75
N VAL A 67 -8.93 9.17 -11.32
CA VAL A 67 -8.09 8.36 -12.20
C VAL A 67 -8.80 7.04 -12.50
N PRO A 68 -8.92 6.62 -13.78
CA PRO A 68 -9.48 5.32 -14.11
C PRO A 68 -8.68 4.17 -13.47
N LEU A 69 -9.37 3.14 -12.97
CA LEU A 69 -8.75 2.05 -12.20
C LEU A 69 -7.54 1.41 -12.93
N GLY A 70 -7.64 1.18 -14.24
CA GLY A 70 -6.56 0.60 -15.04
C GLY A 70 -5.34 1.51 -15.21
N ALA A 71 -5.50 2.83 -15.12
CA ALA A 71 -4.38 3.78 -15.24
C ALA A 71 -3.44 3.68 -14.03
N HIS A 72 -3.94 3.24 -12.88
CA HIS A 72 -3.10 2.97 -11.71
C HIS A 72 -2.03 1.92 -12.00
N TRP A 73 -2.29 0.93 -12.85
CA TRP A 73 -1.36 -0.18 -13.14
C TRP A 73 -0.05 0.25 -13.84
N SER A 74 0.04 1.51 -14.26
CA SER A 74 1.29 2.12 -14.75
C SER A 74 2.30 2.44 -13.64
N HIS A 75 1.89 2.39 -12.37
CA HIS A 75 2.71 2.72 -11.21
C HIS A 75 3.26 1.48 -10.53
N LYS A 76 4.45 1.60 -9.94
CA LYS A 76 5.15 0.49 -9.26
C LYS A 76 4.48 0.09 -7.93
N TYR A 77 3.97 1.08 -7.19
CA TYR A 77 3.32 0.90 -5.89
C TYR A 77 1.88 1.40 -5.96
N LEU A 78 0.94 0.63 -5.41
CA LEU A 78 -0.47 0.98 -5.35
C LEU A 78 -0.94 0.99 -3.92
N LEU A 79 -1.32 2.17 -3.42
CA LEU A 79 -1.81 2.32 -2.06
C LEU A 79 -3.30 1.90 -2.00
N ASP A 80 -3.56 0.82 -1.27
CA ASP A 80 -4.88 0.28 -0.98
C ASP A 80 -5.24 0.63 0.46
N ILE A 81 -6.27 1.46 0.60
CA ILE A 81 -6.76 1.97 1.90
C ILE A 81 -8.28 1.84 1.87
N ASP A 82 -8.82 1.49 3.02
CA ASP A 82 -10.26 1.51 3.29
C ASP A 82 -10.90 2.87 3.00
N GLY A 83 -12.17 2.84 2.65
CA GLY A 83 -13.03 4.01 2.54
C GLY A 83 -14.08 4.00 3.64
N MET A 84 -15.35 4.06 3.26
CA MET A 84 -16.47 3.82 4.19
C MET A 84 -16.55 2.36 4.67
N ALA A 85 -15.90 1.46 3.94
CA ALA A 85 -15.77 0.03 4.19
C ALA A 85 -14.42 -0.44 3.65
N TYR A 86 -14.22 -1.76 3.57
CA TYR A 86 -13.05 -2.36 2.94
C TYR A 86 -12.81 -1.82 1.51
N SER A 87 -11.55 -1.86 1.07
CA SER A 87 -11.19 -1.44 -0.29
C SER A 87 -11.55 -2.49 -1.34
N ALA A 88 -12.61 -2.23 -2.11
CA ALA A 88 -12.96 -3.04 -3.28
C ALA A 88 -11.91 -3.02 -4.42
N ARG A 89 -10.88 -2.17 -4.32
CA ARG A 89 -9.82 -2.05 -5.35
C ARG A 89 -8.76 -3.12 -5.22
N PHE A 90 -8.58 -3.71 -4.04
CA PHE A 90 -7.47 -4.59 -3.74
C PHE A 90 -7.32 -5.75 -4.75
N MET A 91 -8.43 -6.40 -5.10
CA MET A 91 -8.45 -7.51 -6.05
C MET A 91 -8.05 -7.09 -7.47
N ALA A 92 -8.39 -5.87 -7.88
CA ALA A 92 -7.95 -5.32 -9.16
C ALA A 92 -6.46 -4.95 -9.13
N PHE A 93 -5.95 -4.46 -8.00
CA PHE A 93 -4.53 -4.18 -7.83
C PHE A 93 -3.68 -5.44 -7.86
N LEU A 94 -4.12 -6.53 -7.20
CA LEU A 94 -3.43 -7.82 -7.31
C LEU A 94 -3.38 -8.35 -8.74
N ALA A 95 -4.36 -8.04 -9.61
CA ALA A 95 -4.35 -8.48 -11.00
C ALA A 95 -3.29 -7.79 -11.89
N SER A 96 -2.71 -6.69 -11.40
CA SER A 96 -1.68 -5.90 -12.09
C SER A 96 -0.27 -6.47 -11.94
N ASP A 97 0.75 -5.81 -12.49
CA ASP A 97 2.17 -6.07 -12.19
C ASP A 97 2.76 -5.07 -11.16
N SER A 98 1.91 -4.28 -10.51
CA SER A 98 2.25 -3.37 -9.42
C SER A 98 2.24 -4.10 -8.07
N VAL A 99 2.83 -3.50 -7.05
CA VAL A 99 2.74 -4.00 -5.66
C VAL A 99 1.66 -3.24 -4.89
N PRO A 100 0.58 -3.92 -4.44
CA PRO A 100 -0.35 -3.34 -3.48
C PRO A 100 0.35 -3.14 -2.13
N ILE A 101 0.22 -1.94 -1.58
CA ILE A 101 0.52 -1.62 -0.18
C ILE A 101 -0.85 -1.46 0.49
N LYS A 102 -1.23 -2.41 1.34
CA LYS A 102 -2.58 -2.46 1.92
C LYS A 102 -2.57 -2.08 3.38
N ALA A 103 -3.38 -1.10 3.73
CA ALA A 103 -3.80 -0.83 5.09
C ALA A 103 -5.31 -1.08 5.20
N THR A 104 -5.70 -1.93 6.14
CA THR A 104 -7.11 -2.18 6.42
C THR A 104 -7.34 -2.38 7.92
N VAL A 105 -8.53 -2.03 8.39
CA VAL A 105 -9.04 -2.39 9.72
C VAL A 105 -10.18 -3.40 9.64
N TYR A 106 -10.57 -3.81 8.44
CA TYR A 106 -11.64 -4.77 8.22
C TYR A 106 -11.07 -6.17 8.04
N ASP A 107 -11.72 -7.13 8.69
CA ASP A 107 -11.53 -8.54 8.38
C ASP A 107 -12.23 -8.84 7.05
N GLU A 108 -11.51 -9.40 6.09
CA GLU A 108 -12.06 -9.77 4.79
C GLU A 108 -12.08 -11.29 4.62
N PHE A 109 -13.09 -11.84 3.95
CA PHE A 109 -13.31 -13.29 3.85
C PHE A 109 -12.13 -14.09 3.29
N TRP A 110 -11.28 -13.44 2.49
CA TRP A 110 -10.12 -14.03 1.83
C TRP A 110 -8.82 -13.88 2.63
N GLU A 111 -8.82 -13.18 3.76
CA GLU A 111 -7.61 -12.77 4.48
C GLU A 111 -6.74 -13.96 4.89
N SER A 112 -7.35 -15.05 5.36
CA SER A 112 -6.65 -16.28 5.73
C SER A 112 -5.98 -17.02 4.57
N TRP A 113 -6.25 -16.63 3.32
CA TRP A 113 -5.74 -17.30 2.13
C TRP A 113 -4.55 -16.56 1.50
N ILE A 114 -4.30 -15.31 1.88
CA ILE A 114 -3.30 -14.45 1.27
C ILE A 114 -2.30 -13.95 2.30
N GLU A 115 -1.03 -14.20 2.04
CA GLU A 115 0.05 -13.87 2.96
C GLU A 115 0.63 -12.45 2.77
N PRO A 116 0.72 -11.63 3.84
CA PRO A 116 1.46 -10.37 3.82
C PRO A 116 2.95 -10.60 3.58
N TRP A 117 3.63 -9.63 2.97
CA TRP A 117 5.01 -9.69 2.49
C TRP A 117 5.31 -10.72 1.38
N LEU A 118 4.40 -11.65 1.11
CA LEU A 118 4.46 -12.54 -0.05
C LEU A 118 3.65 -11.98 -1.22
N HIS A 119 2.38 -11.63 -1.00
CA HIS A 119 1.46 -11.23 -2.08
C HIS A 119 1.23 -9.72 -2.16
N TYR A 120 1.36 -9.03 -1.04
CA TYR A 120 1.22 -7.58 -0.90
C TYR A 120 2.09 -7.09 0.27
N ILE A 121 2.25 -5.77 0.42
CA ILE A 121 2.96 -5.18 1.55
C ILE A 121 1.91 -4.69 2.58
N PRO A 122 1.92 -5.19 3.82
CA PRO A 122 1.03 -4.66 4.85
C PRO A 122 1.49 -3.26 5.28
N LEU A 123 0.52 -2.39 5.58
CA LEU A 123 0.71 -1.04 6.07
C LEU A 123 -0.19 -0.83 7.29
N SER A 124 0.39 -0.29 8.35
CA SER A 124 -0.32 0.05 9.59
C SER A 124 -1.31 1.20 9.36
N SER A 125 -2.33 1.31 10.22
CA SER A 125 -3.32 2.39 10.13
C SER A 125 -2.75 3.79 10.42
N THR A 126 -1.54 3.90 11.00
CA THR A 126 -0.88 5.20 11.20
C THR A 126 -0.13 5.66 9.94
N TYR A 127 0.18 4.73 9.03
CA TYR A 127 0.93 4.95 7.80
C TYR A 127 2.37 5.48 8.01
N ASP A 128 2.90 5.45 9.24
CA ASP A 128 4.19 6.08 9.58
C ASP A 128 5.38 5.45 8.83
N GLU A 129 5.26 4.18 8.45
CA GLU A 129 6.29 3.42 7.76
C GLU A 129 6.27 3.56 6.23
N ILE A 130 5.31 4.28 5.64
CA ILE A 130 5.11 4.31 4.18
C ILE A 130 6.38 4.73 3.42
N TYR A 131 7.10 5.74 3.93
CA TYR A 131 8.35 6.20 3.33
C TYR A 131 9.51 5.24 3.57
N ASN A 132 9.51 4.52 4.69
CA ASN A 132 10.50 3.49 4.99
C ASN A 132 10.32 2.25 4.11
N ILE A 133 9.08 1.85 3.83
CA ILE A 133 8.75 0.83 2.83
C ILE A 133 9.28 1.26 1.46
N TYR A 134 8.97 2.49 1.03
CA TYR A 134 9.48 3.01 -0.23
C TYR A 134 11.01 3.00 -0.26
N ALA A 135 11.66 3.49 0.80
CA ALA A 135 13.12 3.58 0.87
C ALA A 135 13.81 2.21 0.89
N TYR A 136 13.19 1.19 1.48
CA TYR A 136 13.71 -0.17 1.53
C TYR A 136 13.80 -0.84 0.14
N PHE A 137 12.89 -0.51 -0.78
CA PHE A 137 12.85 -1.11 -2.12
C PHE A 137 13.41 -0.17 -3.20
N SER A 138 13.10 1.12 -3.14
CA SER A 138 13.48 2.11 -4.17
C SER A 138 14.68 2.97 -3.79
N GLY A 139 15.09 2.95 -2.52
CA GLY A 139 16.04 3.93 -1.97
C GLY A 139 15.34 5.21 -1.49
N PRO A 140 16.06 6.05 -0.73
CA PRO A 140 15.50 7.27 -0.16
C PRO A 140 15.04 8.24 -1.26
N PRO A 141 13.98 9.06 -1.03
CA PRO A 141 13.57 10.09 -1.96
C PRO A 141 14.72 11.02 -2.31
N ARG A 142 14.80 11.44 -3.59
CA ARG A 142 15.87 12.34 -4.06
C ARG A 142 15.96 13.63 -3.23
N ALA A 143 14.82 14.23 -2.91
CA ALA A 143 14.75 15.43 -2.10
C ALA A 143 15.34 15.23 -0.69
N ALA A 144 15.19 14.02 -0.12
CA ALA A 144 15.78 13.67 1.17
C ALA A 144 17.31 13.55 1.08
N LEU A 145 17.84 12.94 0.01
CA LEU A 145 19.28 12.83 -0.22
C LEU A 145 19.94 14.21 -0.40
N GLU A 146 19.29 15.10 -1.15
CA GLU A 146 19.76 16.47 -1.37
C GLU A 146 19.77 17.26 -0.05
N TYR A 147 18.72 17.14 0.77
CA TYR A 147 18.66 17.74 2.10
C TYR A 147 19.77 17.26 3.05
N LEU A 148 20.12 15.98 2.98
CA LEU A 148 21.17 15.38 3.81
C LEU A 148 22.59 15.69 3.31
N ASN A 149 22.75 16.42 2.21
CA ASN A 149 24.04 16.59 1.51
C ASN A 149 24.74 15.25 1.28
N ALA A 150 23.96 14.21 0.96
CA ALA A 150 24.47 12.87 0.79
C ALA A 150 25.48 12.84 -0.37
N SER A 151 26.66 12.29 -0.11
CA SER A 151 27.71 12.20 -1.13
C SER A 151 27.17 11.42 -2.33
N VAL A 152 27.32 12.00 -3.51
CA VAL A 152 27.03 11.33 -4.79
C VAL A 152 28.23 10.46 -5.10
N PRO A 153 28.13 9.12 -5.02
CA PRO A 153 29.22 8.27 -5.48
C PRO A 153 29.42 8.55 -6.97
N GLN A 154 30.66 8.81 -7.40
CA GLN A 154 30.95 9.00 -8.82
C GLN A 154 30.61 7.69 -9.56
N GLY A 155 29.45 7.69 -10.23
CA GLY A 155 29.06 6.68 -11.20
C GLY A 155 29.20 7.25 -12.60
N GLU A 156 29.85 6.51 -13.49
CA GLU A 156 29.92 6.84 -14.91
C GLU A 156 28.50 6.80 -15.51
N GLY A 157 28.04 7.94 -16.04
CA GLY A 157 26.90 8.03 -16.97
C GLY A 157 25.54 7.51 -16.49
N GLY A 158 24.65 8.42 -16.07
CA GLY A 158 23.21 8.16 -15.93
C GLY A 158 22.74 7.91 -14.50
N ASP A 159 21.97 8.86 -13.96
CA ASP A 159 21.42 8.94 -12.59
C ASP A 159 22.45 8.90 -11.44
N LYS A 160 22.82 10.10 -10.95
CA LYS A 160 23.69 10.31 -9.78
C LYS A 160 23.21 9.65 -8.48
N TYR A 161 21.93 9.29 -8.39
CA TYR A 161 21.36 8.63 -7.21
C TYR A 161 21.18 7.11 -7.39
N ALA A 162 21.61 6.54 -8.52
CA ALA A 162 21.49 5.11 -8.77
C ALA A 162 22.19 4.26 -7.69
N ALA A 163 23.32 4.72 -7.17
CA ALA A 163 24.05 4.04 -6.10
C ALA A 163 23.26 3.93 -4.79
N TRP A 164 22.30 4.82 -4.55
CA TRP A 164 21.42 4.82 -3.38
C TRP A 164 20.21 3.88 -3.52
N ARG A 165 20.00 3.32 -4.72
CA ARG A 165 18.96 2.31 -4.92
C ARG A 165 19.44 0.95 -4.40
N PRO A 166 18.67 0.25 -3.57
CA PRO A 166 19.01 -1.09 -3.12
C PRO A 166 19.22 -2.03 -4.31
N ARG A 167 20.37 -2.72 -4.39
CA ARG A 167 20.73 -3.62 -5.51
C ARG A 167 19.62 -4.62 -5.86
N ASP A 168 18.98 -5.16 -4.84
CA ASP A 168 17.96 -6.20 -4.96
C ASP A 168 16.53 -5.69 -4.74
N GLY A 169 16.34 -4.38 -4.56
CA GLY A 169 15.06 -3.77 -4.21
C GLY A 169 13.97 -4.08 -5.25
N ASP A 170 14.22 -3.74 -6.51
CA ASP A 170 13.30 -4.02 -7.63
C ASP A 170 13.07 -5.51 -7.85
N ARG A 171 14.09 -6.36 -7.63
CA ARG A 171 13.94 -7.82 -7.74
C ARG A 171 13.00 -8.36 -6.68
N ARG A 172 13.17 -7.93 -5.41
CA ARG A 172 12.30 -8.33 -4.29
C ARG A 172 10.88 -7.83 -4.50
N LEU A 173 10.73 -6.57 -4.86
CA LEU A 173 9.43 -5.96 -5.10
C LEU A 173 8.66 -6.67 -6.23
N ARG A 174 9.34 -6.98 -7.34
CA ARG A 174 8.74 -7.73 -8.45
C ARG A 174 8.30 -9.14 -8.06
N ARG A 175 8.98 -9.79 -7.10
CA ARG A 175 8.55 -11.10 -6.58
C ARG A 175 7.21 -10.98 -5.86
N ILE A 176 7.03 -9.94 -5.04
CA ILE A 176 5.77 -9.67 -4.34
C ILE A 176 4.63 -9.44 -5.35
N ALA A 177 4.84 -8.52 -6.33
CA ALA A 177 3.84 -8.24 -7.36
C ALA A 177 3.41 -9.51 -8.12
N ARG A 178 4.38 -10.32 -8.55
CA ARG A 178 4.11 -11.55 -9.31
C ARG A 178 3.40 -12.60 -8.48
N ALA A 179 3.79 -12.76 -7.21
CA ALA A 179 3.13 -13.69 -6.29
C ALA A 179 1.68 -13.26 -6.08
N GLY A 180 1.41 -11.98 -5.78
CA GLY A 180 0.04 -11.46 -5.63
C GLY A 180 -0.81 -11.66 -6.88
N LYS A 181 -0.23 -11.42 -8.07
CA LYS A 181 -0.89 -11.68 -9.35
C LYS A 181 -1.17 -13.16 -9.60
N GLN A 182 -0.23 -14.03 -9.25
CA GLN A 182 -0.42 -15.47 -9.34
C GLN A 182 -1.54 -15.94 -8.39
N TRP A 183 -1.54 -15.45 -7.15
CA TRP A 183 -2.58 -15.72 -6.18
C TRP A 183 -3.96 -15.28 -6.70
N LYS A 184 -4.07 -14.06 -7.23
CA LYS A 184 -5.32 -13.55 -7.83
C LYS A 184 -5.83 -14.41 -9.00
N ARG A 185 -4.91 -15.03 -9.75
CA ARG A 185 -5.23 -15.90 -10.89
C ARG A 185 -5.56 -17.33 -10.51
N SER A 186 -5.21 -17.79 -9.31
CA SER A 186 -5.33 -19.19 -8.89
C SER A 186 -6.31 -19.41 -7.74
N VAL A 187 -6.32 -18.52 -6.75
CA VAL A 187 -7.13 -18.59 -5.52
C VAL A 187 -8.11 -17.43 -5.41
N GLY A 188 -7.75 -16.25 -5.94
CA GLY A 188 -8.61 -15.07 -5.89
C GLY A 188 -9.55 -14.90 -7.07
N ARG A 189 -9.93 -15.96 -7.80
CA ARG A 189 -10.76 -15.80 -9.02
C ARG A 189 -12.22 -15.54 -8.63
N PRO A 190 -13.06 -14.99 -9.54
CA PRO A 190 -14.49 -14.83 -9.28
C PRO A 190 -15.16 -16.11 -8.79
N VAL A 191 -14.86 -17.25 -9.42
CA VAL A 191 -15.42 -18.56 -9.03
C VAL A 191 -15.01 -19.01 -7.62
N ASP A 192 -13.82 -18.64 -7.15
CA ASP A 192 -13.37 -18.99 -5.79
C ASP A 192 -14.12 -18.15 -4.75
N MET A 193 -14.39 -16.89 -5.06
CA MET A 193 -15.15 -15.98 -4.19
C MET A 193 -16.64 -16.33 -4.16
N GLU A 194 -17.19 -16.77 -5.30
CA GLU A 194 -18.58 -17.21 -5.41
C GLU A 194 -18.86 -18.46 -4.57
N GLY A 195 -17.85 -19.31 -4.32
CA GLY A 195 -17.99 -20.50 -3.47
C GLY A 195 -18.21 -20.19 -1.98
N VAL A 196 -17.72 -19.05 -1.51
CA VAL A 196 -17.80 -18.65 -0.08
C VAL A 196 -19.25 -18.48 0.37
N LEU A 197 -20.09 -17.87 -0.46
CA LEU A 197 -21.46 -17.53 -0.06
C LEU A 197 -22.35 -18.78 0.13
N PRO A 198 -22.40 -19.75 -0.80
CA PRO A 198 -23.09 -21.02 -0.59
C PRO A 198 -22.60 -21.79 0.64
N GLU A 199 -21.28 -21.89 0.83
CA GLU A 199 -20.71 -22.59 2.00
C GLU A 199 -21.13 -21.93 3.31
N LEU A 200 -21.02 -20.60 3.38
CA LEU A 200 -21.47 -19.83 4.54
C LEU A 200 -22.96 -20.00 4.79
N ALA A 201 -23.79 -19.97 3.74
CA ALA A 201 -25.23 -20.13 3.85
C ALA A 201 -25.63 -21.55 4.32
N LEU A 202 -24.94 -22.59 3.84
CA LEU A 202 -25.17 -23.96 4.25
C LEU A 202 -24.78 -24.18 5.72
N GLU A 203 -23.61 -23.68 6.14
CA GLU A 203 -23.20 -23.77 7.54
C GLU A 203 -24.10 -22.96 8.47
N TRP A 204 -24.53 -21.77 8.04
CA TRP A 204 -25.53 -20.98 8.77
C TRP A 204 -26.85 -21.74 8.92
N ALA A 205 -27.37 -22.32 7.83
CA ALA A 205 -28.60 -23.13 7.87
C ALA A 205 -28.45 -24.34 8.80
N ARG A 206 -27.31 -25.03 8.79
CA ARG A 206 -27.00 -26.14 9.68
C ARG A 206 -27.02 -25.71 11.15
N ILE A 207 -26.43 -24.56 11.49
CA ILE A 207 -26.39 -24.04 12.87
C ILE A 207 -27.78 -23.61 13.36
N CYS A 208 -28.60 -23.07 12.46
CA CYS A 208 -29.95 -22.61 12.77
C CYS A 208 -31.03 -23.70 12.73
N ALA A 209 -30.72 -24.91 12.25
CA ALA A 209 -31.69 -26.00 12.18
C ALA A 209 -32.12 -26.50 13.58
N ASP A 210 -33.42 -26.73 13.76
CA ASP A 210 -33.96 -27.25 15.03
C ASP A 210 -33.41 -28.64 15.38
N ASP A 211 -33.10 -29.44 14.36
CA ASP A 211 -32.54 -30.79 14.47
C ASP A 211 -31.01 -30.82 14.24
N ARG A 212 -30.30 -29.69 14.40
CA ARG A 212 -28.85 -29.58 14.14
C ARG A 212 -27.99 -30.66 14.81
N ASP A 213 -28.40 -31.16 15.97
CA ASP A 213 -27.68 -32.18 16.72
C ASP A 213 -27.66 -33.53 15.98
N ALA A 214 -28.64 -33.78 15.11
CA ALA A 214 -28.65 -34.94 14.21
C ALA A 214 -27.60 -34.85 13.09
N MET A 215 -27.05 -33.66 12.84
CA MET A 215 -26.04 -33.37 11.82
C MET A 215 -24.61 -33.29 12.39
N GLY A 216 -24.43 -33.66 13.66
CA GLY A 216 -23.11 -33.71 14.32
C GLY A 216 -22.31 -34.96 13.95
N PHE A 217 -20.99 -34.82 13.80
CA PHE A 217 -20.08 -35.97 13.69
C PHE A 217 -19.61 -36.41 15.07
N VAL A 218 -19.63 -37.72 15.36
CA VAL A 218 -18.95 -38.30 16.53
C VAL A 218 -17.51 -38.59 16.10
N LEU A 219 -16.54 -37.97 16.78
CA LEU A 219 -15.10 -38.19 16.57
C LEU A 219 -14.58 -39.36 17.41
#